data_AF-A0A934A0F8-F1
#
_entry.id   AF-A0A934A0F8-F1
#
_cell.length_a   1.000
_cell.length_b   1.000
_cell.length_c   1.000
_cell.angle_alpha   90.00
_cell.angle_beta   90.00
_cell.angle_gamma   90.00
#
_symmetry.space_group_name_H-M   'P 1'
#
loop_
_entity.id
_entity.type
_entity.pdbx_description
1 polymer ?
#
loop_
_entity_poly.entity_id
_entity_poly.type
_entity_poly.pdbx_seq_one_letter_code
_entity_poly.pdbx_strand_id
1 'polypeptide(L)'
;MRGSSIAAALLVLSTLASAAARAEEVRATFALVIGVNQGVDPELPTLRYADDDAARYLDLFRTIGARTYLLARLDENTRRLHAQAQAEAAPPRKDEFDHAVAALAEDVRRAGEQGVPTEVFFVYAGHGNVKDGQGYVSLEDARLTGKDLSSALLETVKATRIHFIVDACHSYFRAYGRGPGGQRRPLPDGFSRSMQIAADERVGLLLSTSSARESHEWEGFQGGVFSHEVRSGLFGAADADGDGEVSYREIAAFVQRANASIPNERFRPDVWARPPHGSDRFVDLRRALQRRLEIDGAQGARYLLEDHRGVRLADFHAAQGQPLKLLRPMTSGAALYLRRLPDEREFAIAGSEEVVALAALSAQEPRVHERGAAHDSYQRLFELPFDLSVVQAFSMPAAGVELSAPVEDRSLAPTRIAAIVAYGVGAGLAGGGVVSYLLTRSERERAQASDAQRDVSARNQRIDSGNRATIALLSVAGAVVATGTVLLLWPEGGPSVVLMPGPHGAMAAMGGSF
;
A
#
# COMPACT_ATOMS: atom_id res chain seq x y z
N MET A 1 -57.81 15.64 41.76
CA MET A 1 -56.79 16.51 41.14
C MET A 1 -55.38 16.29 41.74
N ARG A 2 -54.84 15.06 41.72
CA ARG A 2 -53.47 14.76 42.22
C ARG A 2 -52.56 14.02 41.23
N GLY A 3 -53.04 13.74 40.01
CA GLY A 3 -52.29 12.97 39.00
C GLY A 3 -51.44 13.78 38.02
N SER A 4 -51.75 15.08 37.82
CA SER A 4 -51.11 15.87 36.76
C SER A 4 -49.73 16.43 37.13
N SER A 5 -49.43 16.61 38.41
CA SER A 5 -48.16 17.21 38.86
C SER A 5 -46.97 16.23 38.79
N ILE A 6 -47.22 14.93 38.91
CA ILE A 6 -46.18 13.89 38.89
C ILE A 6 -45.74 13.60 37.44
N ALA A 7 -46.69 13.58 36.50
CA ALA A 7 -46.40 13.39 35.08
C ALA A 7 -45.58 14.55 34.49
N ALA A 8 -45.87 15.79 34.89
CA ALA A 8 -45.11 16.96 34.46
C ALA A 8 -43.67 16.97 35.03
N ALA A 9 -43.49 16.57 36.29
CA ALA A 9 -42.16 16.48 36.91
C ALA A 9 -41.28 15.37 36.29
N LEU A 10 -41.87 14.22 35.91
CA LEU A 10 -41.18 13.14 35.20
C LEU A 10 -40.79 13.50 33.76
N LEU A 11 -41.61 14.30 33.06
CA LEU A 11 -41.31 14.77 31.71
C LEU A 11 -40.19 15.84 31.70
N VAL A 12 -40.09 16.65 32.75
CA VAL A 12 -39.02 17.64 32.93
C VAL A 12 -37.71 16.96 33.36
N LEU A 13 -37.76 15.91 34.19
CA LEU A 13 -36.57 15.14 34.54
C LEU A 13 -36.02 14.31 33.37
N SER A 14 -36.88 13.76 32.51
CA SER A 14 -36.44 12.99 31.34
C SER A 14 -35.84 13.88 30.24
N THR A 15 -36.32 15.11 30.09
CA THR A 15 -35.75 16.10 29.16
C THR A 15 -34.43 16.68 29.67
N LEU A 16 -34.26 16.88 30.98
CA LEU A 16 -32.98 17.30 31.58
C LEU A 16 -31.91 16.19 31.56
N ALA A 17 -32.31 14.93 31.73
CA ALA A 17 -31.39 13.78 31.64
C ALA A 17 -30.92 13.52 30.19
N SER A 18 -31.75 13.83 29.19
CA SER A 18 -31.37 13.68 27.77
C SER A 18 -30.43 14.80 27.29
N ALA A 19 -30.53 16.01 27.86
CA ALA A 19 -29.63 17.12 27.57
C ALA A 19 -28.21 16.93 28.16
N ALA A 20 -28.08 16.21 29.27
CA ALA A 20 -26.79 15.91 29.89
C ALA A 20 -25.99 14.80 29.16
N ALA A 21 -26.63 14.03 28.26
CA ALA A 21 -26.03 12.87 27.60
C ALA A 21 -25.49 13.12 26.18
N ARG A 22 -25.44 14.39 25.72
CA ARG A 22 -24.77 14.78 24.47
C ARG A 22 -23.89 16.02 24.66
N ALA A 23 -23.16 16.09 25.76
CA ALA A 23 -21.95 16.89 25.75
C ALA A 23 -21.01 16.23 24.74
N GLU A 24 -20.84 16.86 23.58
CA GLU A 24 -19.80 16.50 22.60
C GLU A 24 -18.49 16.49 23.39
N GLU A 25 -17.92 15.30 23.61
CA GLU A 25 -16.70 15.15 24.37
C GLU A 25 -15.60 15.84 23.57
N VAL A 26 -15.25 17.06 23.96
CA VAL A 26 -14.25 17.87 23.26
C VAL A 26 -12.96 17.07 23.25
N ARG A 27 -12.45 16.77 22.05
CA ARG A 27 -11.20 16.03 21.83
C ARG A 27 -10.18 16.94 21.17
N ALA A 28 -8.91 16.72 21.50
CA ALA A 28 -7.80 17.35 20.81
C ALA A 28 -7.27 16.38 19.75
N THR A 29 -7.45 16.74 18.49
CA THR A 29 -7.03 15.93 17.34
C THR A 29 -5.69 16.43 16.81
N PHE A 30 -4.78 15.50 16.53
CA PHE A 30 -3.46 15.78 15.98
C PHE A 30 -3.20 14.88 14.78
N ALA A 31 -2.44 15.36 13.80
CA ALA A 31 -1.99 14.52 12.68
C ALA A 31 -0.50 14.74 12.37
N LEU A 32 0.27 13.65 12.35
CA LEU A 32 1.61 13.60 11.77
C LEU A 32 1.48 12.99 10.37
N VAL A 33 1.70 13.80 9.35
CA VAL A 33 1.53 13.45 7.95
C VAL A 33 2.90 13.41 7.27
N ILE A 34 3.22 12.29 6.62
CA ILE A 34 4.52 12.06 5.99
C ILE A 34 4.30 11.60 4.54
N GLY A 35 4.91 12.32 3.60
CA GLY A 35 4.92 11.99 2.17
C GLY A 35 6.35 11.84 1.67
N VAL A 36 6.70 10.67 1.12
CA VAL A 36 8.08 10.36 0.71
C VAL A 36 8.14 9.89 -0.73
N ASN A 37 8.48 10.83 -1.63
CA ASN A 37 8.65 10.53 -3.06
C ASN A 37 9.88 9.66 -3.33
N GLN A 38 11.02 10.00 -2.71
CA GLN A 38 12.27 9.25 -2.81
C GLN A 38 12.69 8.76 -1.43
N GLY A 39 12.62 7.44 -1.24
CA GLY A 39 13.08 6.78 -0.01
C GLY A 39 14.59 6.47 -0.02
N VAL A 40 15.06 5.93 1.10
CA VAL A 40 16.46 5.56 1.36
C VAL A 40 16.96 4.39 0.50
N ASP A 41 16.06 3.64 -0.12
CA ASP A 41 16.37 2.46 -0.95
C ASP A 41 16.53 2.89 -2.43
N PRO A 42 17.78 3.00 -2.94
CA PRO A 42 18.04 3.57 -4.27
C PRO A 42 17.54 2.71 -5.43
N GLU A 43 17.22 1.44 -5.17
CA GLU A 43 16.65 0.52 -6.15
C GLU A 43 15.16 0.76 -6.43
N LEU A 44 14.47 1.47 -5.55
CA LEU A 44 13.05 1.79 -5.72
C LEU A 44 12.88 3.04 -6.58
N PRO A 45 11.94 3.04 -7.55
CA PRO A 45 11.70 4.22 -8.38
C PRO A 45 11.14 5.37 -7.53
N THR A 46 11.47 6.60 -7.94
CA THR A 46 10.89 7.80 -7.35
C THR A 46 9.38 7.83 -7.61
N LEU A 47 8.62 7.96 -6.53
CA LEU A 47 7.18 8.22 -6.57
C LEU A 47 6.92 9.68 -6.97
N ARG A 48 5.79 9.93 -7.61
CA ARG A 48 5.45 11.26 -8.14
C ARG A 48 4.55 12.07 -7.23
N TYR A 49 3.73 11.42 -6.39
CA TYR A 49 2.58 12.07 -5.78
C TYR A 49 2.44 11.82 -4.27
N ALA A 50 3.43 11.21 -3.61
CA ALA A 50 3.36 10.98 -2.17
C ALA A 50 3.42 12.30 -1.38
N ASP A 51 4.10 13.32 -1.90
CA ASP A 51 4.08 14.69 -1.38
C ASP A 51 2.74 15.41 -1.62
N ASP A 52 2.11 15.22 -2.79
CA ASP A 52 0.75 15.71 -3.04
C ASP A 52 -0.28 15.08 -2.08
N ASP A 53 -0.18 13.77 -1.85
CA ASP A 53 -1.05 13.08 -0.89
C ASP A 53 -0.87 13.63 0.53
N ALA A 54 0.38 13.87 0.95
CA ALA A 54 0.68 14.46 2.25
C ALA A 54 0.12 15.89 2.36
N ALA A 55 0.25 16.71 1.32
CA ALA A 55 -0.32 18.06 1.30
C ALA A 55 -1.86 18.05 1.35
N ARG A 56 -2.52 17.12 0.66
CA ARG A 56 -3.99 16.99 0.72
C ARG A 56 -4.49 16.45 2.05
N TYR A 57 -3.75 15.53 2.68
CA TYR A 57 -4.05 15.10 4.04
C TYR A 57 -3.87 16.23 5.05
N LEU A 58 -2.83 17.07 4.90
CA LEU A 58 -2.67 18.28 5.71
C LEU A 58 -3.94 19.15 5.63
N ASP A 59 -4.40 19.47 4.43
CA ASP A 59 -5.57 20.33 4.22
C ASP A 59 -6.85 19.72 4.82
N LEU A 60 -7.06 18.41 4.66
CA LEU A 60 -8.19 17.68 5.23
C LEU A 60 -8.15 17.68 6.78
N PHE A 61 -7.01 17.31 7.37
CA PHE A 61 -6.88 17.23 8.83
C PHE A 61 -7.05 18.60 9.49
N ARG A 62 -6.58 19.66 8.84
CA ARG A 62 -6.85 21.04 9.29
C ARG A 62 -8.32 21.42 9.16
N THR A 63 -8.99 20.99 8.09
CA THR A 63 -10.44 21.21 7.89
C THR A 63 -11.26 20.59 9.03
N ILE A 64 -10.84 19.42 9.55
CA ILE A 64 -11.50 18.80 10.71
C ILE A 64 -10.99 19.30 12.07
N GLY A 65 -10.15 20.35 12.08
CA GLY A 65 -9.69 21.02 13.29
C GLY A 65 -8.48 20.38 13.98
N ALA A 66 -7.77 19.48 13.32
CA ALA A 66 -6.56 18.88 13.88
C ALA A 66 -5.37 19.84 13.85
N ARG A 67 -4.51 19.75 14.86
CA ARG A 67 -3.16 20.31 14.79
C ARG A 67 -2.26 19.39 14.00
N THR A 68 -1.52 19.92 13.04
CA THR A 68 -0.84 19.13 12.01
C THR A 68 0.67 19.32 12.04
N TYR A 69 1.37 18.26 11.64
CA TYR A 69 2.81 18.18 11.47
C TYR A 69 3.09 17.53 10.11
N LEU A 70 3.81 18.21 9.22
CA LEU A 70 4.02 17.76 7.84
C LEU A 70 5.49 17.51 7.55
N LEU A 71 5.81 16.28 7.15
CA LEU A 71 7.12 15.90 6.63
C LEU A 71 6.99 15.47 5.16
N ALA A 72 7.34 16.36 4.23
CA ALA A 72 7.30 16.06 2.81
C ALA A 72 8.26 16.98 2.05
N ARG A 73 8.99 16.41 1.09
CA ARG A 73 9.73 17.22 0.11
C ARG A 73 8.81 17.55 -1.03
N LEU A 74 8.15 18.69 -0.94
CA LEU A 74 7.19 19.15 -1.93
C LEU A 74 7.87 19.49 -3.25
N ASP A 75 7.31 18.97 -4.33
CA ASP A 75 7.69 19.36 -5.68
C ASP A 75 7.23 20.79 -6.00
N GLU A 76 7.54 21.26 -7.21
CA GLU A 76 7.18 22.62 -7.62
C GLU A 76 5.67 22.80 -7.85
N ASN A 77 4.96 21.76 -8.31
CA ASN A 77 3.52 21.81 -8.51
C ASN A 77 2.77 21.80 -7.18
N THR A 78 3.11 20.89 -6.27
CA THR A 78 2.50 20.78 -4.94
C THR A 78 2.70 22.06 -4.13
N ARG A 79 3.88 22.69 -4.20
CA ARG A 79 4.12 24.00 -3.55
C ARG A 79 3.19 25.09 -4.07
N ARG A 80 2.94 25.15 -5.39
CA ARG A 80 2.03 26.13 -5.99
C ARG A 80 0.58 25.90 -5.61
N LEU A 81 0.17 24.64 -5.49
CA LEU A 81 -1.20 24.28 -5.15
C LEU A 81 -1.47 24.37 -3.66
N HIS A 82 -0.50 24.06 -2.79
CA HIS A 82 -0.69 23.94 -1.35
C HIS A 82 0.21 24.90 -0.57
N ALA A 83 -0.16 26.19 -0.54
CA ALA A 83 0.62 27.24 0.14
C ALA A 83 0.85 26.97 1.64
N GLN A 84 -0.12 26.35 2.34
CA GLN A 84 0.05 25.99 3.75
C GLN A 84 1.08 24.87 3.92
N ALA A 85 1.01 23.84 3.06
CA ALA A 85 2.01 22.78 3.05
C ALA A 85 3.41 23.34 2.78
N GLN A 86 3.54 24.26 1.81
CA GLN A 86 4.81 24.94 1.53
C GLN A 86 5.37 25.68 2.73
N ALA A 87 4.51 26.29 3.56
CA ALA A 87 4.93 27.05 4.72
C ALA A 87 5.36 26.16 5.92
N GLU A 88 4.79 24.96 6.04
CA GLU A 88 4.94 24.09 7.22
C GLU A 88 5.81 22.84 6.97
N ALA A 89 5.98 22.40 5.72
CA ALA A 89 6.65 21.14 5.41
C ALA A 89 8.14 21.17 5.77
N ALA A 90 8.57 20.20 6.57
CA ALA A 90 9.97 19.84 6.75
C ALA A 90 10.34 18.64 5.87
N PRO A 91 11.61 18.43 5.52
CA PRO A 91 12.00 17.26 4.73
C PRO A 91 11.75 15.96 5.54
N PRO A 92 11.30 14.87 4.90
CA PRO A 92 11.02 13.60 5.57
C PRO A 92 12.33 12.85 5.86
N ARG A 93 13.04 13.34 6.87
CA ARG A 93 14.34 12.85 7.36
C ARG A 93 14.26 12.46 8.81
N LYS A 94 15.18 11.60 9.26
CA LYS A 94 15.12 11.07 10.63
C LYS A 94 15.13 12.15 11.71
N ASP A 95 15.98 13.15 11.57
CA ASP A 95 16.10 14.23 12.56
C ASP A 95 14.85 15.12 12.63
N GLU A 96 14.18 15.34 11.49
CA GLU A 96 12.92 16.09 11.40
C GLU A 96 11.74 15.25 11.89
N PHE A 97 11.75 13.94 11.65
CA PHE A 97 10.81 13.00 12.23
C PHE A 97 10.88 13.02 13.76
N ASP A 98 12.08 12.97 14.33
CA ASP A 98 12.26 13.03 15.79
C ASP A 98 11.82 14.38 16.36
N HIS A 99 12.11 15.49 15.68
CA HIS A 99 11.61 16.82 16.07
C HIS A 99 10.08 16.91 16.03
N ALA A 100 9.45 16.43 14.95
CA ALA A 100 8.00 16.43 14.81
C ALA A 100 7.32 15.57 15.88
N VAL A 101 7.88 14.38 16.17
CA VAL A 101 7.40 13.50 17.25
C VAL A 101 7.52 14.18 18.61
N ALA A 102 8.64 14.85 18.90
CA ALA A 102 8.83 15.56 20.16
C ALA A 102 7.82 16.72 20.33
N ALA A 103 7.60 17.50 19.27
CA ALA A 103 6.62 18.59 19.28
C ALA A 103 5.18 18.07 19.43
N LEU A 104 4.84 17.00 18.72
CA LEU A 104 3.55 16.30 18.85
C LEU A 104 3.33 15.77 20.27
N ALA A 105 4.34 15.12 20.85
CA ALA A 105 4.26 14.59 22.21
C ALA A 105 4.02 15.70 23.24
N GLU A 106 4.66 16.85 23.08
CA GLU A 106 4.46 18.01 23.95
C GLU A 106 3.03 18.58 23.84
N ASP A 107 2.47 18.67 22.65
CA ASP A 107 1.08 19.09 22.48
C ASP A 107 0.07 18.12 23.08
N VAL A 108 0.28 16.82 22.85
CA VAL A 108 -0.57 15.76 23.40
C VAL A 108 -0.51 15.77 24.91
N ARG A 109 0.67 15.95 25.49
CA ARG A 109 0.85 16.12 26.94
C ARG A 109 0.07 17.33 27.47
N ARG A 110 0.17 18.49 26.82
CA ARG A 110 -0.56 19.70 27.22
C ARG A 110 -2.08 19.53 27.17
N ALA A 111 -2.60 18.86 26.14
CA ALA A 111 -4.03 18.54 26.06
C ALA A 111 -4.46 17.55 27.17
N GLY A 112 -3.64 16.53 27.41
CA GLY A 112 -3.87 15.55 28.48
C GLY A 112 -3.86 16.17 29.89
N GLU A 113 -2.98 17.13 30.16
CA GLU A 113 -2.95 17.89 31.43
C GLU A 113 -4.20 18.73 31.67
N GLN A 114 -4.91 19.08 30.59
CA GLN A 114 -6.20 19.77 30.65
C GLN A 114 -7.39 18.80 30.75
N GLY A 115 -7.14 17.48 30.83
CA GLY A 115 -8.17 16.45 30.89
C GLY A 115 -8.90 16.25 29.55
N VAL A 116 -8.34 16.72 28.44
CA VAL A 116 -8.92 16.59 27.10
C VAL A 116 -8.42 15.28 26.46
N PRO A 117 -9.29 14.34 26.08
CA PRO A 117 -8.86 13.13 25.38
C PRO A 117 -8.19 13.48 24.04
N THR A 118 -7.15 12.75 23.69
CA THR A 118 -6.30 13.04 22.52
C THR A 118 -6.40 11.94 21.46
N GLU A 119 -6.62 12.36 20.22
CA GLU A 119 -6.60 11.48 19.05
C GLU A 119 -5.44 11.88 18.13
N VAL A 120 -4.54 10.93 17.85
CA VAL A 120 -3.40 11.14 16.96
C VAL A 120 -3.56 10.31 15.70
N PHE A 121 -3.45 10.95 14.55
CA PHE A 121 -3.38 10.29 13.25
C PHE A 121 -1.92 10.28 12.77
N PHE A 122 -1.39 9.09 12.51
CA PHE A 122 -0.16 8.91 11.75
C PHE A 122 -0.53 8.56 10.32
N VAL A 123 -0.21 9.46 9.39
CA VAL A 123 -0.53 9.31 7.97
C VAL A 123 0.78 9.19 7.20
N TYR A 124 0.92 8.13 6.41
CA TYR A 124 2.11 7.89 5.62
C TYR A 124 1.73 7.53 4.19
N ALA A 125 2.31 8.24 3.22
CA ALA A 125 2.30 7.90 1.80
C ALA A 125 3.75 7.74 1.31
N GLY A 126 4.06 6.60 0.70
CA GLY A 126 5.39 6.35 0.17
C GLY A 126 5.74 4.87 0.10
N HIS A 127 7.03 4.57 -0.09
CA HIS A 127 7.48 3.19 -0.14
C HIS A 127 7.48 2.50 1.23
N GLY A 128 7.08 1.24 1.23
CA GLY A 128 7.22 0.33 2.37
C GLY A 128 7.72 -1.02 1.89
N ASN A 129 8.65 -1.63 2.61
CA ASN A 129 9.30 -2.88 2.19
C ASN A 129 9.75 -3.70 3.41
N VAL A 130 10.33 -4.88 3.18
CA VAL A 130 10.87 -5.76 4.23
C VAL A 130 12.36 -5.91 4.05
N LYS A 131 13.12 -5.71 5.12
CA LYS A 131 14.57 -5.97 5.16
C LYS A 131 14.91 -6.70 6.45
N ASP A 132 15.73 -7.74 6.34
CA ASP A 132 16.13 -8.59 7.47
C ASP A 132 14.94 -9.12 8.29
N GLY A 133 13.86 -9.48 7.59
CA GLY A 133 12.64 -9.99 8.20
C GLY A 133 11.84 -8.95 8.98
N GLN A 134 12.13 -7.66 8.82
CA GLN A 134 11.39 -6.55 9.45
C GLN A 134 10.81 -5.65 8.36
N GLY A 135 9.51 -5.40 8.45
CA GLY A 135 8.89 -4.38 7.62
C GLY A 135 9.31 -2.98 8.09
N TYR A 136 9.57 -2.09 7.12
CA TYR A 136 9.79 -0.66 7.34
C TYR A 136 9.01 0.21 6.34
N VAL A 137 8.73 1.45 6.73
CA VAL A 137 8.43 2.56 5.82
C VAL A 137 9.68 3.42 5.66
N SER A 138 9.82 4.10 4.52
CA SER A 138 11.05 4.80 4.14
C SER A 138 10.96 6.28 4.45
N LEU A 139 12.03 6.85 5.03
CA LEU A 139 12.35 8.27 4.98
C LEU A 139 13.42 8.48 3.90
N GLU A 140 13.80 9.73 3.61
CA GLU A 140 14.87 10.03 2.66
C GLU A 140 16.24 9.45 3.07
N ASP A 141 16.49 9.34 4.38
CA ASP A 141 17.79 8.95 4.94
C ASP A 141 17.73 7.84 5.99
N ALA A 142 16.54 7.30 6.26
CA ALA A 142 16.36 6.26 7.26
C ALA A 142 15.20 5.31 6.89
N ARG A 143 15.20 4.14 7.52
CA ARG A 143 14.08 3.20 7.51
C ARG A 143 13.39 3.30 8.87
N LEU A 144 12.07 3.45 8.90
CA LEU A 144 11.28 3.40 10.12
C LEU A 144 10.61 2.04 10.23
N THR A 145 11.08 1.22 11.16
CA THR A 145 10.48 -0.09 11.46
C THR A 145 9.27 0.07 12.38
N GLY A 146 8.49 -1.01 12.55
CA GLY A 146 7.42 -1.01 13.56
C GLY A 146 7.94 -0.80 14.99
N LYS A 147 9.21 -1.11 15.28
CA LYS A 147 9.83 -0.74 16.56
C LYS A 147 10.01 0.77 16.67
N ASP A 148 10.52 1.42 15.62
CA ASP A 148 10.75 2.86 15.61
C ASP A 148 9.42 3.62 15.75
N LEU A 149 8.39 3.21 14.99
CA LEU A 149 7.05 3.80 15.12
C LEU A 149 6.40 3.52 16.48
N SER A 150 6.62 2.34 17.08
CA SER A 150 6.12 2.01 18.41
C SER A 150 6.76 2.92 19.48
N SER A 151 8.08 3.06 19.46
CA SER A 151 8.78 3.94 20.39
C SER A 151 8.42 5.42 20.19
N ALA A 152 8.28 5.87 18.95
CA ALA A 152 7.86 7.24 18.66
C ALA A 152 6.40 7.51 19.08
N LEU A 153 5.45 6.69 18.65
CA LEU A 153 4.02 7.03 18.78
C LEU A 153 3.40 6.46 20.06
N LEU A 154 3.76 5.25 20.49
CA LEU A 154 3.15 4.61 21.66
C LEU A 154 3.87 4.97 22.96
N GLU A 155 5.20 4.97 22.94
CA GLU A 155 6.04 5.20 24.14
C GLU A 155 6.29 6.70 24.38
N THR A 156 6.47 7.51 23.32
CA THR A 156 6.79 8.94 23.45
C THR A 156 5.54 9.83 23.44
N VAL A 157 4.69 9.75 22.41
CA VAL A 157 3.52 10.64 22.28
C VAL A 157 2.42 10.35 23.31
N LYS A 158 2.17 9.07 23.63
CA LYS A 158 1.23 8.63 24.69
C LYS A 158 -0.20 9.20 24.57
N ALA A 159 -0.74 9.29 23.35
CA ALA A 159 -2.12 9.72 23.13
C ALA A 159 -3.16 8.73 23.67
N THR A 160 -4.40 9.20 23.86
CA THR A 160 -5.55 8.36 24.25
C THR A 160 -5.85 7.33 23.16
N ARG A 161 -5.81 7.75 21.88
CA ARG A 161 -5.94 6.88 20.71
C ARG A 161 -4.97 7.28 19.61
N ILE A 162 -4.52 6.28 18.85
CA ILE A 162 -3.58 6.47 17.73
C ILE A 162 -4.12 5.71 16.52
N HIS A 163 -4.31 6.41 15.41
CA HIS A 163 -4.86 5.88 14.17
C HIS A 163 -3.77 5.92 13.10
N PHE A 164 -3.46 4.78 12.48
CA PHE A 164 -2.52 4.71 11.38
C PHE A 164 -3.28 4.66 10.05
N ILE A 165 -2.95 5.56 9.13
CA ILE A 165 -3.36 5.53 7.74
C ILE A 165 -2.09 5.37 6.90
N VAL A 166 -1.89 4.19 6.33
CA VAL A 166 -0.63 3.88 5.64
C VAL A 166 -0.91 3.48 4.20
N ASP A 167 -0.63 4.40 3.28
CA ASP A 167 -0.55 4.14 1.84
C ASP A 167 0.88 3.73 1.47
N ALA A 168 1.22 2.53 1.93
CA ALA A 168 2.45 1.86 1.60
C ALA A 168 2.16 0.36 1.52
N CYS A 169 3.04 -0.37 0.85
CA CYS A 169 2.87 -1.79 0.67
C CYS A 169 2.75 -2.49 2.03
N HIS A 170 1.64 -3.20 2.26
CA HIS A 170 1.36 -3.91 3.52
C HIS A 170 2.43 -4.94 3.94
N SER A 171 3.41 -5.26 3.08
CA SER A 171 4.64 -5.94 3.49
C SER A 171 5.31 -5.30 4.72
N TYR A 172 5.11 -3.99 4.95
CA TYR A 172 5.51 -3.29 6.18
C TYR A 172 5.02 -3.96 7.49
N PHE A 173 3.82 -4.55 7.50
CA PHE A 173 3.30 -5.28 8.67
C PHE A 173 3.44 -6.80 8.56
N ARG A 174 4.00 -7.34 7.46
CA ARG A 174 4.11 -8.79 7.16
C ARG A 174 5.54 -9.35 7.30
N ALA A 175 6.17 -9.11 8.43
CA ALA A 175 7.38 -9.85 8.78
C ALA A 175 7.03 -11.33 9.05
N TYR A 176 7.28 -12.23 8.08
CA TYR A 176 7.11 -13.70 8.13
C TYR A 176 5.68 -14.29 8.09
N GLY A 177 5.45 -15.14 7.08
CA GLY A 177 4.45 -16.22 7.11
C GLY A 177 5.07 -17.52 7.64
N ARG A 178 4.24 -18.39 8.23
CA ARG A 178 4.64 -19.76 8.61
C ARG A 178 5.05 -20.56 7.37
N GLY A 179 6.21 -21.20 7.40
CA GLY A 179 6.53 -22.26 6.43
C GLY A 179 5.69 -23.51 6.71
N PRO A 180 5.34 -24.33 5.68
CA PRO A 180 4.64 -25.59 5.92
C PRO A 180 5.52 -26.54 6.74
N GLY A 181 5.03 -26.98 7.91
CA GLY A 181 5.61 -28.11 8.65
C GLY A 181 6.85 -27.88 9.54
N GLY A 182 7.22 -26.65 9.92
CA GLY A 182 8.43 -26.38 10.73
C GLY A 182 8.18 -26.02 12.20
N GLN A 183 8.99 -26.54 13.13
CA GLN A 183 9.00 -26.16 14.56
C GLN A 183 9.23 -24.65 14.76
N ARG A 184 8.63 -24.09 15.84
CA ARG A 184 8.72 -22.68 16.24
C ARG A 184 10.19 -22.24 16.33
N ARG A 185 10.68 -21.45 15.38
CA ARG A 185 11.91 -20.69 15.55
C ARG A 185 11.63 -19.47 16.44
N PRO A 186 12.54 -19.08 17.35
CA PRO A 186 12.40 -17.86 18.12
C PRO A 186 12.26 -16.67 17.18
N LEU A 187 11.28 -15.81 17.44
CA LEU A 187 11.03 -14.61 16.68
C LEU A 187 12.19 -13.63 16.89
N PRO A 188 12.79 -13.04 15.83
CA PRO A 188 13.72 -11.94 15.98
C PRO A 188 13.04 -10.75 16.69
N ASP A 189 13.78 -10.00 17.52
CA ASP A 189 13.25 -8.96 18.41
C ASP A 189 12.38 -7.87 17.73
N GLY A 190 12.57 -7.63 16.42
CA GLY A 190 11.80 -6.66 15.64
C GLY A 190 10.38 -7.08 15.25
N PHE A 191 10.13 -8.39 15.09
CA PHE A 191 8.81 -8.93 14.75
C PHE A 191 7.80 -8.72 15.90
N SER A 192 8.28 -8.85 17.14
CA SER A 192 7.46 -8.69 18.34
C SER A 192 6.84 -7.29 18.48
N ARG A 193 7.44 -6.24 17.91
CA ARG A 193 6.99 -4.85 18.13
C ARG A 193 6.08 -4.27 17.04
N SER A 194 6.20 -4.68 15.78
CA SER A 194 5.15 -4.39 14.78
C SER A 194 3.83 -5.06 15.18
N MET A 195 3.90 -6.25 15.79
CA MET A 195 2.76 -6.87 16.47
C MET A 195 2.32 -6.11 17.73
N GLN A 196 3.21 -5.41 18.44
CA GLN A 196 2.80 -4.54 19.56
C GLN A 196 1.94 -3.36 19.08
N ILE A 197 2.26 -2.72 17.96
CA ILE A 197 1.37 -1.69 17.38
C ILE A 197 0.00 -2.31 17.03
N ALA A 198 0.00 -3.50 16.45
CA ALA A 198 -1.24 -4.21 16.12
C ALA A 198 -1.99 -4.74 17.35
N ALA A 199 -1.32 -4.95 18.49
CA ALA A 199 -1.89 -5.48 19.72
C ALA A 199 -2.21 -4.42 20.78
N ASP A 200 -1.72 -3.18 20.63
CA ASP A 200 -2.03 -2.08 21.55
C ASP A 200 -3.50 -1.69 21.39
N GLU A 201 -4.23 -1.72 22.51
CA GLU A 201 -5.66 -1.45 22.59
C GLU A 201 -6.03 -0.04 22.13
N ARG A 202 -5.11 0.92 22.20
CA ARG A 202 -5.34 2.32 21.79
C ARG A 202 -5.18 2.52 20.29
N VAL A 203 -4.61 1.55 19.59
CA VAL A 203 -4.22 1.68 18.19
C VAL A 203 -5.33 1.16 17.30
N GLY A 204 -5.71 1.95 16.30
CA GLY A 204 -6.43 1.48 15.14
C GLY A 204 -5.62 1.67 13.86
N LEU A 205 -5.87 0.81 12.86
CA LEU A 205 -5.05 0.67 11.67
C LEU A 205 -5.94 0.66 10.42
N LEU A 206 -5.58 1.45 9.42
CA LEU A 206 -6.16 1.46 8.08
C LEU A 206 -5.01 1.43 7.06
N LEU A 207 -4.81 0.27 6.44
CA LEU A 207 -3.61 -0.03 5.66
C LEU A 207 -3.98 -0.42 4.23
N SER A 208 -3.22 0.09 3.26
CA SER A 208 -3.28 -0.35 1.87
C SER A 208 -2.62 -1.73 1.71
N THR A 209 -3.33 -2.74 1.21
CA THR A 209 -2.81 -4.13 1.08
C THR A 209 -2.28 -4.50 -0.31
N SER A 210 -2.32 -3.58 -1.28
CA SER A 210 -1.83 -3.84 -2.64
C SER A 210 -0.33 -4.18 -2.65
N SER A 211 0.04 -5.14 -3.50
CA SER A 211 1.40 -5.70 -3.53
C SER A 211 2.45 -4.70 -4.00
N ALA A 212 3.66 -4.78 -3.43
CA ALA A 212 4.80 -3.90 -3.69
C ALA A 212 5.35 -3.83 -5.12
N ARG A 213 4.70 -4.51 -6.08
CA ARG A 213 5.10 -4.44 -7.49
C ARG A 213 4.39 -3.33 -8.25
N GLU A 214 3.28 -2.81 -7.76
CA GLU A 214 2.54 -1.73 -8.43
C GLU A 214 1.98 -0.80 -7.35
N SER A 215 2.81 0.10 -6.81
CA SER A 215 2.28 1.30 -6.14
C SER A 215 1.46 2.04 -7.18
N HIS A 216 0.14 1.93 -7.09
CA HIS A 216 -0.80 2.48 -8.05
C HIS A 216 -0.93 4.01 -7.83
N GLU A 217 0.10 4.76 -8.21
CA GLU A 217 0.03 6.21 -8.41
C GLU A 217 -0.68 6.49 -9.73
N TRP A 218 -1.77 7.27 -9.70
CA TRP A 218 -2.61 7.52 -10.88
C TRP A 218 -2.57 9.01 -11.25
N GLU A 219 -2.18 9.32 -12.50
CA GLU A 219 -1.94 10.70 -12.95
C GLU A 219 -3.16 11.64 -12.79
N GLY A 220 -4.39 11.14 -12.86
CA GLY A 220 -5.61 11.96 -12.82
C GLY A 220 -6.17 12.24 -11.43
N PHE A 221 -5.67 11.59 -10.39
CA PHE A 221 -5.86 12.06 -9.02
C PHE A 221 -4.60 12.75 -8.48
N GLN A 222 -3.50 12.71 -9.24
CA GLN A 222 -2.17 13.16 -8.83
C GLN A 222 -1.85 12.66 -7.41
N GLY A 223 -2.08 11.38 -7.15
CA GLY A 223 -2.03 10.75 -5.82
C GLY A 223 -2.15 9.22 -5.90
N GLY A 224 -1.92 8.55 -4.78
CA GLY A 224 -2.22 7.14 -4.56
C GLY A 224 -3.73 6.90 -4.50
N VAL A 225 -4.18 5.82 -5.14
CA VAL A 225 -5.61 5.46 -5.21
C VAL A 225 -6.22 5.31 -3.80
N PHE A 226 -5.55 4.56 -2.93
CA PHE A 226 -5.99 4.36 -1.55
C PHE A 226 -6.06 5.69 -0.77
N SER A 227 -5.02 6.52 -0.87
CA SER A 227 -5.03 7.85 -0.23
C SER A 227 -6.21 8.70 -0.69
N HIS A 228 -6.52 8.72 -1.99
CA HIS A 228 -7.68 9.45 -2.51
C HIS A 228 -9.03 8.90 -2.02
N GLU A 229 -9.18 7.58 -1.97
CA GLU A 229 -10.41 6.93 -1.48
C GLU A 229 -10.64 7.20 -0.01
N VAL A 230 -9.59 7.05 0.82
CA VAL A 230 -9.67 7.33 2.25
C VAL A 230 -10.03 8.80 2.49
N ARG A 231 -9.37 9.74 1.80
CA ARG A 231 -9.72 11.16 1.87
C ARG A 231 -11.17 11.41 1.45
N SER A 232 -11.64 10.80 0.35
CA SER A 232 -13.02 10.96 -0.11
C SER A 232 -14.02 10.52 0.97
N GLY A 233 -13.75 9.39 1.63
CA GLY A 233 -14.54 8.91 2.77
C GLY A 233 -14.51 9.89 3.95
N LEU A 234 -13.33 10.40 4.32
CA LEU A 234 -13.13 11.38 5.41
C LEU A 234 -13.72 12.76 5.10
N PHE A 235 -13.97 13.10 3.83
CA PHE A 235 -14.76 14.27 3.44
C PHE A 235 -16.25 14.11 3.77
N GLY A 236 -16.67 12.94 4.25
CA GLY A 236 -18.05 12.62 4.64
C GLY A 236 -18.70 11.56 3.74
N ALA A 237 -18.09 11.19 2.61
CA ALA A 237 -18.69 10.23 1.68
C ALA A 237 -18.85 8.81 2.26
N ALA A 238 -18.10 8.49 3.32
CA ALA A 238 -18.19 7.21 4.01
C ALA A 238 -19.20 7.20 5.18
N ASP A 239 -19.70 8.36 5.63
CA ASP A 239 -20.70 8.47 6.70
C ASP A 239 -22.06 7.96 6.17
N ALA A 240 -22.29 6.65 6.34
CA ALA A 240 -23.39 5.95 5.72
C ALA A 240 -24.65 5.96 6.58
N ASP A 241 -24.54 6.18 7.89
CA ASP A 241 -25.70 6.34 8.76
C ASP A 241 -26.07 7.82 9.03
N GLY A 242 -25.21 8.76 8.63
CA GLY A 242 -25.45 10.20 8.65
C GLY A 242 -25.26 10.83 10.03
N ASP A 243 -24.61 10.14 10.96
CA ASP A 243 -24.40 10.57 12.35
C ASP A 243 -23.28 11.61 12.50
N GLY A 244 -22.54 11.89 11.43
CA GLY A 244 -21.44 12.84 11.38
C GLY A 244 -20.13 12.28 11.92
N GLU A 245 -20.02 10.98 12.14
CA GLU A 245 -18.81 10.24 12.41
C GLU A 245 -18.54 9.29 11.23
N VAL A 246 -17.29 8.84 11.08
CA VAL A 246 -16.98 7.73 10.18
C VAL A 246 -16.37 6.63 11.02
N SER A 247 -16.93 5.44 10.94
CA SER A 247 -16.43 4.24 11.60
C SER A 247 -15.37 3.50 10.77
N TYR A 248 -14.58 2.63 11.42
CA TYR A 248 -13.66 1.72 10.73
C TYR A 248 -14.40 0.79 9.77
N ARG A 249 -15.60 0.35 10.14
CA ARG A 249 -16.45 -0.47 9.27
C ARG A 249 -16.92 0.31 8.04
N GLU A 250 -17.35 1.56 8.20
CA GLU A 250 -17.78 2.41 7.09
C GLU A 250 -16.64 2.72 6.13
N ILE A 251 -15.48 3.17 6.63
CA ILE A 251 -14.36 3.51 5.74
C ILE A 251 -13.83 2.29 5.01
N ALA A 252 -13.79 1.11 5.66
CA ALA A 252 -13.38 -0.13 5.02
C ALA A 252 -14.39 -0.58 3.95
N ALA A 253 -15.70 -0.51 4.25
CA ALA A 253 -16.75 -0.81 3.29
C ALA A 253 -16.73 0.16 2.10
N PHE A 254 -16.48 1.45 2.36
CA PHE A 254 -16.40 2.50 1.35
C PHE A 254 -15.27 2.25 0.37
N VAL A 255 -14.05 2.04 0.89
CA VAL A 255 -12.86 1.74 0.07
C VAL A 255 -13.04 0.44 -0.71
N GLN A 256 -13.56 -0.61 -0.09
CA GLN A 256 -13.84 -1.86 -0.81
C GLN A 256 -14.88 -1.65 -1.93
N ARG A 257 -15.95 -0.89 -1.66
CA ARG A 257 -17.00 -0.60 -2.63
C ARG A 257 -16.50 0.23 -3.80
N ALA A 258 -15.67 1.24 -3.53
CA ALA A 258 -15.04 2.09 -4.55
C ALA A 258 -14.29 1.26 -5.60
N ASN A 259 -13.69 0.15 -5.19
CA ASN A 259 -12.87 -0.72 -6.01
C ASN A 259 -13.60 -1.95 -6.57
N ALA A 260 -14.84 -2.22 -6.15
CA ALA A 260 -15.54 -3.47 -6.46
C ALA A 260 -15.80 -3.69 -7.96
N SER A 261 -15.89 -2.62 -8.75
CA SER A 261 -16.05 -2.68 -10.20
C SER A 261 -14.77 -3.02 -10.97
N ILE A 262 -13.60 -3.02 -10.33
CA ILE A 262 -12.33 -3.43 -10.96
C ILE A 262 -12.37 -4.95 -11.16
N PRO A 263 -12.39 -5.48 -12.40
CA PRO A 263 -12.63 -6.91 -12.62
C PRO A 263 -11.45 -7.79 -12.24
N ASN A 264 -10.22 -7.30 -12.41
CA ASN A 264 -9.01 -8.03 -12.07
C ASN A 264 -8.61 -7.72 -10.62
N GLU A 265 -8.74 -8.71 -9.75
CA GLU A 265 -8.42 -8.61 -8.32
C GLU A 265 -6.98 -8.18 -8.06
N ARG A 266 -6.04 -8.49 -8.97
CA ARG A 266 -4.64 -8.04 -8.85
C ARG A 266 -4.49 -6.52 -8.87
N PHE A 267 -5.38 -5.82 -9.58
CA PHE A 267 -5.38 -4.37 -9.71
C PHE A 267 -6.41 -3.71 -8.80
N ARG A 268 -7.07 -4.48 -7.94
CA ARG A 268 -8.05 -3.99 -7.00
C ARG A 268 -7.31 -3.63 -5.70
N PRO A 269 -7.20 -2.34 -5.33
CA PRO A 269 -6.81 -1.95 -4.00
C PRO A 269 -7.63 -2.74 -2.98
N ASP A 270 -6.94 -3.27 -1.98
CA ASP A 270 -7.56 -3.93 -0.85
C ASP A 270 -7.13 -3.19 0.42
N VAL A 271 -8.00 -3.23 1.42
CA VAL A 271 -7.90 -2.42 2.63
C VAL A 271 -7.94 -3.33 3.82
N TRP A 272 -6.96 -3.17 4.70
CA TRP A 272 -7.00 -3.81 6.00
C TRP A 272 -7.33 -2.78 7.07
N ALA A 273 -8.47 -2.96 7.71
CA ALA A 273 -8.98 -2.11 8.76
C ALA A 273 -9.04 -2.87 10.07
N ARG A 274 -8.52 -2.26 11.15
CA ARG A 274 -8.62 -2.76 12.51
C ARG A 274 -8.92 -1.60 13.46
N PRO A 275 -10.10 -1.54 14.08
CA PRO A 275 -10.39 -0.51 15.06
C PRO A 275 -9.53 -0.67 16.33
N PRO A 276 -9.34 0.40 17.12
CA PRO A 276 -8.85 0.29 18.48
C PRO A 276 -9.85 -0.50 19.35
N HIS A 277 -9.37 -1.02 20.48
CA HIS A 277 -10.22 -1.76 21.39
C HIS A 277 -11.30 -0.84 22.00
N GLY A 278 -12.53 -1.33 22.07
CA GLY A 278 -13.66 -0.61 22.66
C GLY A 278 -14.20 0.57 21.85
N SER A 279 -13.79 0.78 20.58
CA SER A 279 -14.37 1.81 19.73
C SER A 279 -14.23 1.51 18.25
N ASP A 280 -15.33 1.54 17.51
CA ASP A 280 -15.33 1.44 16.04
C ASP A 280 -15.18 2.79 15.35
N ARG A 281 -15.13 3.91 16.10
CA ARG A 281 -14.98 5.25 15.52
C ARG A 281 -13.60 5.41 14.89
N PHE A 282 -13.58 5.84 13.63
CA PHE A 282 -12.36 6.20 12.92
C PHE A 282 -12.09 7.71 12.97
N VAL A 283 -13.09 8.54 12.67
CA VAL A 283 -13.00 10.01 12.77
C VAL A 283 -14.33 10.61 13.22
N ASP A 284 -14.28 11.75 13.90
CA ASP A 284 -15.46 12.57 14.25
C ASP A 284 -15.48 13.82 13.36
N LEU A 285 -16.54 13.98 12.57
CA LEU A 285 -16.69 15.08 11.63
C LEU A 285 -17.71 16.13 12.11
N ARG A 286 -18.42 15.90 13.23
CA ARG A 286 -19.59 16.69 13.63
C ARG A 286 -19.30 18.17 13.76
N ARG A 287 -18.17 18.53 14.37
CA ARG A 287 -17.71 19.92 14.49
C ARG A 287 -17.39 20.54 13.13
N ALA A 288 -16.74 19.79 12.24
CA ALA A 288 -16.33 20.27 10.92
C ALA A 288 -17.53 20.40 9.96
N LEU A 289 -18.54 19.53 10.10
CA LEU A 289 -19.79 19.53 9.35
C LEU A 289 -20.72 20.71 9.66
N GLN A 290 -20.34 21.60 10.58
CA GLN A 290 -20.96 22.93 10.67
C GLN A 290 -20.83 23.69 9.33
N ARG A 291 -19.75 23.45 8.59
CA ARG A 291 -19.57 23.89 7.20
C ARG A 291 -19.67 22.70 6.25
N ARG A 292 -20.79 22.55 5.55
CA ARG A 292 -21.08 21.36 4.75
C ARG A 292 -21.87 21.61 3.48
N LEU A 293 -21.73 20.68 2.54
CA LEU A 293 -22.60 20.50 1.38
C LEU A 293 -23.59 19.38 1.72
N GLU A 294 -24.88 19.63 1.54
CA GLU A 294 -25.94 18.63 1.73
C GLU A 294 -26.44 18.15 0.37
N ILE A 295 -26.40 16.84 0.16
CA ILE A 295 -27.00 16.16 -0.97
C ILE A 295 -28.22 15.40 -0.42
N ASP A 296 -29.42 15.72 -0.91
CA ASP A 296 -30.68 15.22 -0.35
C ASP A 296 -30.99 13.76 -0.69
N GLY A 297 -30.21 13.13 -1.57
CA GLY A 297 -30.40 11.78 -2.04
C GLY A 297 -31.55 11.62 -3.04
N ALA A 298 -32.17 12.70 -3.53
CA ALA A 298 -33.28 12.61 -4.48
C ALA A 298 -32.89 11.85 -5.77
N GLN A 299 -31.63 12.02 -6.19
CA GLN A 299 -31.02 11.36 -7.33
C GLN A 299 -29.71 10.69 -6.91
N GLY A 300 -29.65 9.36 -7.06
CA GLY A 300 -28.39 8.63 -6.91
C GLY A 300 -27.49 8.90 -8.12
N ALA A 301 -26.24 9.26 -7.86
CA ALA A 301 -25.26 9.51 -8.92
C ALA A 301 -23.84 9.47 -8.38
N ARG A 302 -22.89 9.34 -9.31
CA ARG A 302 -21.47 9.58 -9.05
C ARG A 302 -21.15 11.07 -9.15
N TYR A 303 -20.39 11.54 -8.18
CA TYR A 303 -20.03 12.93 -8.01
C TYR A 303 -18.53 13.10 -7.80
N LEU A 304 -18.02 14.21 -8.32
CA LEU A 304 -16.65 14.67 -8.19
C LEU A 304 -16.66 16.06 -7.55
N LEU A 305 -15.94 16.22 -6.44
CA LEU A 305 -15.76 17.51 -5.78
C LEU A 305 -14.34 18.04 -6.01
N GLU A 306 -14.24 19.25 -6.55
CA GLU A 306 -12.98 19.94 -6.86
C GLU A 306 -12.98 21.36 -6.26
N ASP A 307 -11.79 21.90 -6.01
CA ASP A 307 -11.63 23.30 -5.67
C ASP A 307 -11.38 24.17 -6.92
N HIS A 308 -11.38 25.50 -6.74
CA HIS A 308 -11.09 26.47 -7.80
C HIS A 308 -9.70 26.35 -8.48
N ARG A 309 -8.75 25.60 -7.90
CA ARG A 309 -7.43 25.34 -8.48
C ARG A 309 -7.42 24.06 -9.30
N GLY A 310 -8.53 23.33 -9.35
CA GLY A 310 -8.62 22.00 -9.96
C GLY A 310 -8.08 20.89 -9.06
N VAL A 311 -7.90 21.15 -7.75
CA VAL A 311 -7.54 20.08 -6.81
C VAL A 311 -8.78 19.26 -6.49
N ARG A 312 -8.74 17.99 -6.89
CA ARG A 312 -9.78 17.01 -6.60
C ARG A 312 -9.78 16.62 -5.12
N LEU A 313 -10.87 16.96 -4.44
CA LEU A 313 -11.04 16.76 -3.00
C LEU A 313 -11.66 15.40 -2.68
N ALA A 314 -12.72 15.03 -3.39
CA ALA A 314 -13.44 13.77 -3.17
C ALA A 314 -14.10 13.23 -4.45
N ASP A 315 -14.20 11.91 -4.56
CA ASP A 315 -15.04 11.19 -5.51
C ASP A 315 -15.89 10.17 -4.74
N PHE A 316 -17.15 10.04 -5.11
CA PHE A 316 -18.09 9.16 -4.44
C PHE A 316 -19.32 8.90 -5.29
N HIS A 317 -20.03 7.82 -4.98
CA HIS A 317 -21.31 7.50 -5.58
C HIS A 317 -22.38 7.43 -4.51
N ALA A 318 -23.16 8.52 -4.40
CA ALA A 318 -24.27 8.59 -3.48
C ALA A 318 -25.44 7.74 -4.00
N ALA A 319 -25.94 6.82 -3.18
CA ALA A 319 -27.13 6.05 -3.51
C ALA A 319 -28.39 6.92 -3.53
N GLN A 320 -29.40 6.49 -4.29
CA GLN A 320 -30.70 7.15 -4.27
C GLN A 320 -31.42 6.89 -2.95
N GLY A 321 -32.07 7.91 -2.41
CA GLY A 321 -32.87 7.84 -1.19
C GLY A 321 -32.08 8.03 0.11
N GLN A 322 -30.75 8.23 0.04
CA GLN A 322 -29.92 8.45 1.20
C GLN A 322 -29.29 9.85 1.15
N PRO A 323 -29.58 10.72 2.14
CA PRO A 323 -28.93 12.02 2.21
C PRO A 323 -27.46 11.86 2.60
N LEU A 324 -26.62 12.75 2.09
CA LEU A 324 -25.18 12.79 2.35
C LEU A 324 -24.75 14.20 2.76
N LYS A 325 -23.82 14.29 3.70
CA LYS A 325 -23.21 15.55 4.12
C LYS A 325 -21.72 15.47 3.82
N LEU A 326 -21.19 16.47 3.13
CA LEU A 326 -19.76 16.58 2.84
C LEU A 326 -19.15 17.80 3.50
N LEU A 327 -17.94 17.65 4.02
CA LEU A 327 -17.15 18.75 4.53
C LEU A 327 -16.90 19.79 3.43
N ARG A 328 -16.92 21.06 3.83
CA ARG A 328 -16.52 22.17 2.98
C ARG A 328 -15.32 22.88 3.58
N PRO A 329 -14.12 22.74 2.98
CA PRO A 329 -12.93 23.42 3.45
C PRO A 329 -13.13 24.93 3.47
N MET A 330 -12.58 25.59 4.49
CA MET A 330 -12.48 27.04 4.53
C MET A 330 -11.43 27.51 3.52
N THR A 331 -11.85 27.65 2.28
CA THR A 331 -11.07 28.38 1.27
C THR A 331 -11.45 29.86 1.39
N SER A 332 -10.49 30.77 1.21
CA SER A 332 -10.64 32.22 1.40
C SER A 332 -11.65 32.88 0.43
N GLY A 333 -12.94 32.53 0.56
CA GLY A 333 -14.02 32.90 -0.35
C GLY A 333 -14.04 32.15 -1.68
N ALA A 334 -13.12 31.21 -1.92
CA ALA A 334 -13.05 30.50 -3.20
C ALA A 334 -14.19 29.50 -3.36
N ALA A 335 -14.64 29.32 -4.60
CA ALA A 335 -15.70 28.36 -4.90
C ALA A 335 -15.17 26.92 -4.91
N LEU A 336 -16.05 25.99 -4.55
CA LEU A 336 -15.90 24.57 -4.88
C LEU A 336 -16.79 24.23 -6.07
N TYR A 337 -16.48 23.16 -6.76
CA TYR A 337 -17.20 22.69 -7.92
C TYR A 337 -17.57 21.23 -7.70
N LEU A 338 -18.88 20.94 -7.67
CA LEU A 338 -19.37 19.57 -7.65
C LEU A 338 -19.83 19.20 -9.06
N ARG A 339 -19.23 18.18 -9.66
CA ARG A 339 -19.65 17.64 -10.95
C ARG A 339 -20.39 16.33 -10.74
N ARG A 340 -21.58 16.21 -11.34
CA ARG A 340 -22.33 14.96 -11.43
C ARG A 340 -21.98 14.29 -12.74
N LEU A 341 -21.36 13.12 -12.67
CA LEU A 341 -20.72 12.51 -13.83
C LEU A 341 -21.69 11.92 -14.86
N PRO A 342 -22.81 11.26 -14.49
CA PRO A 342 -23.71 10.65 -15.49
C PRO A 342 -24.27 11.62 -16.55
N ASP A 343 -24.47 12.89 -16.20
CA ASP A 343 -24.97 13.92 -17.10
C ASP A 343 -24.01 15.11 -17.26
N GLU A 344 -22.79 14.97 -16.74
CA GLU A 344 -21.73 15.99 -16.77
C GLU A 344 -22.22 17.37 -16.27
N ARG A 345 -23.13 17.42 -15.29
CA ARG A 345 -23.64 18.71 -14.77
C ARG A 345 -22.75 19.21 -13.65
N GLU A 346 -22.36 20.49 -13.71
CA GLU A 346 -21.52 21.13 -12.71
C GLU A 346 -22.32 22.09 -11.82
N PHE A 347 -22.03 22.10 -10.53
CA PHE A 347 -22.64 22.95 -9.53
C PHE A 347 -21.55 23.76 -8.83
N ALA A 348 -21.56 25.07 -9.04
CA ALA A 348 -20.65 25.98 -8.34
C ALA A 348 -21.16 26.25 -6.91
N ILE A 349 -20.30 26.03 -5.94
CA ILE A 349 -20.59 26.18 -4.51
C ILE A 349 -19.82 27.40 -4.02
N ALA A 350 -20.54 28.48 -3.69
CA ALA A 350 -19.92 29.71 -3.19
C ALA A 350 -19.17 29.48 -1.86
N GLY A 351 -18.00 30.09 -1.67
CA GLY A 351 -17.19 29.89 -0.47
C GLY A 351 -17.72 30.58 0.80
N SER A 352 -18.69 31.49 0.68
CA SER A 352 -19.17 32.32 1.80
C SER A 352 -20.19 31.64 2.71
N GLU A 353 -21.02 30.74 2.17
CA GLU A 353 -22.09 30.09 2.91
C GLU A 353 -21.55 28.92 3.74
N GLU A 354 -22.05 28.70 4.95
CA GLU A 354 -21.60 27.59 5.80
C GLU A 354 -22.28 26.28 5.41
N VAL A 355 -23.60 26.29 5.23
CA VAL A 355 -24.39 25.13 4.80
C VAL A 355 -24.98 25.41 3.43
N VAL A 356 -24.69 24.55 2.46
CA VAL A 356 -25.22 24.65 1.09
C VAL A 356 -25.97 23.38 0.78
N ALA A 357 -27.24 23.49 0.38
CA ALA A 357 -28.00 22.36 -0.15
C ALA A 357 -27.80 22.28 -1.66
N LEU A 358 -27.43 21.10 -2.19
CA LEU A 358 -27.27 20.89 -3.63
C LEU A 358 -28.55 21.25 -4.41
N ALA A 359 -29.72 20.95 -3.84
CA ALA A 359 -31.02 21.26 -4.43
C ALA A 359 -31.27 22.77 -4.63
N ALA A 360 -30.54 23.63 -3.90
CA ALA A 360 -30.63 25.09 -4.06
C ALA A 360 -29.70 25.64 -5.15
N LEU A 361 -28.78 24.81 -5.67
CA LEU A 361 -27.81 25.21 -6.68
C LEU A 361 -28.36 25.05 -8.09
N SER A 362 -27.96 25.96 -8.98
CA SER A 362 -28.26 25.86 -10.40
C SER A 362 -27.18 25.06 -11.11
N ALA A 363 -27.56 23.95 -11.75
CA ALA A 363 -26.66 23.17 -12.57
C ALA A 363 -26.23 23.95 -13.83
N GLN A 364 -24.96 23.82 -14.21
CA GLN A 364 -24.32 24.49 -15.34
C GLN A 364 -23.66 23.45 -16.26
N GLU A 365 -23.42 23.80 -17.52
CA GLU A 365 -22.54 23.01 -18.38
C GLU A 365 -21.09 23.18 -17.94
N PRO A 366 -20.26 22.11 -17.93
CA PRO A 366 -18.86 22.20 -17.55
C PRO A 366 -18.12 23.15 -18.47
N ARG A 367 -17.21 23.95 -17.89
CA ARG A 367 -16.40 24.89 -18.68
C ARG A 367 -15.26 24.20 -19.43
N VAL A 368 -14.86 23.00 -18.99
CA VAL A 368 -13.78 22.20 -19.57
C VAL A 368 -14.17 20.72 -19.53
N HIS A 369 -14.01 20.03 -20.66
CA HIS A 369 -14.12 18.56 -20.72
C HIS A 369 -12.73 17.95 -20.66
N GLU A 370 -12.50 17.04 -19.71
CA GLU A 370 -11.30 16.19 -19.75
C GLU A 370 -11.49 15.08 -20.79
N ARG A 371 -10.47 14.82 -21.62
CA ARG A 371 -10.46 13.73 -22.61
C ARG A 371 -9.14 12.96 -22.52
N GLY A 372 -9.18 11.62 -22.58
CA GLY A 372 -7.99 10.76 -22.74
C GLY A 372 -8.10 9.39 -22.08
N ALA A 373 -7.19 8.45 -22.39
CA ALA A 373 -7.23 7.07 -21.88
C ALA A 373 -7.07 6.94 -20.35
N ALA A 374 -6.49 7.96 -19.70
CA ALA A 374 -6.43 8.04 -18.24
C ALA A 374 -7.86 8.18 -17.66
N HIS A 375 -8.74 8.93 -18.34
CA HIS A 375 -10.17 9.06 -18.04
C HIS A 375 -10.92 7.72 -18.02
N ASP A 376 -10.60 6.81 -18.95
CA ASP A 376 -11.31 5.54 -19.08
C ASP A 376 -11.03 4.58 -17.92
N SER A 377 -9.84 4.65 -17.31
CA SER A 377 -9.52 3.87 -16.10
C SER A 377 -10.19 4.46 -14.85
N TYR A 378 -10.43 5.79 -14.82
CA TYR A 378 -11.18 6.48 -13.75
C TYR A 378 -12.67 6.10 -13.71
N GLN A 379 -13.24 5.60 -14.81
CA GLN A 379 -14.67 5.28 -14.87
C GLN A 379 -15.06 4.13 -13.92
N ARG A 380 -14.13 3.24 -13.56
CA ARG A 380 -14.44 2.05 -12.74
C ARG A 380 -14.36 2.28 -11.23
N LEU A 381 -13.58 3.25 -10.77
CA LEU A 381 -13.59 3.65 -9.37
C LEU A 381 -14.93 4.32 -9.05
N PHE A 382 -15.51 4.00 -7.89
CA PHE A 382 -16.80 4.54 -7.45
C PHE A 382 -17.95 4.32 -8.46
N GLU A 383 -17.85 3.32 -9.32
CA GLU A 383 -18.91 3.04 -10.30
C GLU A 383 -20.19 2.56 -9.60
N LEU A 384 -20.07 1.90 -8.46
CA LEU A 384 -21.19 1.36 -7.70
C LEU A 384 -21.62 2.28 -6.56
N PRO A 385 -22.94 2.43 -6.31
CA PRO A 385 -23.43 3.27 -5.23
C PRO A 385 -23.02 2.74 -3.86
N PHE A 386 -22.79 3.66 -2.92
CA PHE A 386 -22.50 3.39 -1.53
C PHE A 386 -23.62 3.94 -0.64
N ASP A 387 -24.07 3.11 0.31
CA ASP A 387 -25.15 3.39 1.25
C ASP A 387 -25.02 2.55 2.52
N LEU A 388 -25.94 2.74 3.46
CA LEU A 388 -25.97 1.99 4.72
C LEU A 388 -26.10 0.47 4.52
N SER A 389 -26.76 0.02 3.45
CA SER A 389 -26.92 -1.42 3.17
C SER A 389 -25.60 -2.08 2.82
N VAL A 390 -24.71 -1.37 2.11
CA VAL A 390 -23.34 -1.81 1.84
C VAL A 390 -22.57 -2.01 3.14
N VAL A 391 -22.69 -1.07 4.09
CA VAL A 391 -22.02 -1.14 5.40
C VAL A 391 -22.58 -2.26 6.29
N GLN A 392 -23.89 -2.52 6.22
CA GLN A 392 -24.54 -3.63 6.93
C GLN A 392 -24.16 -5.00 6.37
N ALA A 393 -23.98 -5.11 5.05
CA ALA A 393 -23.54 -6.34 4.40
C ALA A 393 -22.03 -6.58 4.52
N PHE A 394 -21.26 -5.52 4.77
CA PHE A 394 -19.81 -5.61 4.88
C PHE A 394 -19.38 -6.35 6.15
N SER A 395 -18.48 -7.32 5.98
CA SER A 395 -17.87 -8.06 7.07
C SER A 395 -16.43 -7.64 7.24
N MET A 396 -16.08 -7.11 8.42
CA MET A 396 -14.69 -6.83 8.76
C MET A 396 -13.88 -8.14 8.71
N PRO A 397 -12.71 -8.16 8.06
CA PRO A 397 -11.82 -9.31 8.10
C PRO A 397 -11.54 -9.71 9.55
N ALA A 398 -11.68 -10.99 9.88
CA ALA A 398 -11.49 -11.46 11.25
C ALA A 398 -10.07 -11.12 11.77
N ALA A 399 -10.00 -10.50 12.95
CA ALA A 399 -8.76 -10.26 13.67
C ALA A 399 -8.15 -11.63 14.08
N GLY A 400 -7.35 -12.22 13.20
CA GLY A 400 -6.84 -13.57 13.38
C GLY A 400 -6.59 -14.35 12.09
N VAL A 401 -6.94 -13.80 10.91
CA VAL A 401 -6.38 -14.34 9.67
C VAL A 401 -4.89 -14.01 9.69
N GLU A 402 -4.08 -14.99 10.11
CA GLU A 402 -2.65 -15.02 9.78
C GLU A 402 -2.54 -14.68 8.30
N LEU A 403 -1.96 -13.51 8.03
CA LEU A 403 -1.76 -12.92 6.72
C LEU A 403 -0.82 -13.81 5.89
N SER A 404 -1.35 -14.96 5.50
CA SER A 404 -0.71 -15.97 4.68
C SER A 404 -0.93 -15.54 3.24
N ALA A 405 -0.23 -14.51 2.80
CA ALA A 405 0.15 -14.50 1.40
C ALA A 405 1.18 -15.62 1.23
N PRO A 406 1.10 -16.48 0.19
CA PRO A 406 2.20 -17.36 -0.11
C PRO A 406 3.43 -16.48 -0.29
N VAL A 407 4.38 -16.59 0.64
CA VAL A 407 5.75 -16.16 0.36
C VAL A 407 6.16 -17.06 -0.77
N GLU A 408 6.05 -16.57 -2.00
CA GLU A 408 6.74 -17.14 -3.14
C GLU A 408 8.21 -16.92 -2.82
N ASP A 409 8.77 -17.81 -2.00
CA ASP A 409 10.18 -17.87 -1.69
C ASP A 409 10.85 -18.22 -3.02
N ARG A 410 11.22 -17.16 -3.76
CA ARG A 410 12.00 -17.27 -4.98
C ARG A 410 13.47 -17.55 -4.66
N SER A 411 13.80 -18.07 -3.46
CA SER A 411 15.02 -18.82 -3.33
C SER A 411 14.89 -20.07 -4.19
N LEU A 412 15.61 -20.07 -5.31
CA LEU A 412 15.75 -21.27 -6.12
C LEU A 412 16.30 -22.36 -5.19
N ALA A 413 15.59 -23.48 -5.06
CA ALA A 413 16.07 -24.63 -4.29
C ALA A 413 17.54 -24.93 -4.69
N PRO A 414 18.41 -25.34 -3.76
CA PRO A 414 19.83 -25.57 -4.06
C PRO A 414 20.05 -26.56 -5.22
N THR A 415 19.11 -27.48 -5.46
CA THR A 415 19.06 -28.37 -6.62
C THR A 415 18.84 -27.63 -7.95
N ARG A 416 17.97 -26.61 -7.97
CA ARG A 416 17.75 -25.74 -9.13
C ARG A 416 18.95 -24.83 -9.41
N ILE A 417 19.62 -24.32 -8.37
CA ILE A 417 20.87 -23.57 -8.52
C ILE A 417 21.96 -24.47 -9.12
N ALA A 418 22.11 -25.69 -8.60
CA ALA A 418 23.06 -26.68 -9.14
C ALA A 418 22.74 -27.04 -10.60
N ALA A 419 21.46 -27.16 -10.97
CA ALA A 419 21.05 -27.40 -12.35
C ALA A 419 21.43 -26.22 -13.27
N ILE A 420 21.19 -24.97 -12.86
CA ILE A 420 21.55 -23.76 -13.64
C ILE A 420 23.08 -23.68 -13.82
N VAL A 421 23.85 -23.95 -12.77
CA VAL A 421 25.31 -24.01 -12.85
C VAL A 421 25.77 -25.11 -13.81
N ALA A 422 25.14 -26.30 -13.76
CA ALA A 422 25.44 -27.39 -14.70
C ALA A 422 25.16 -26.99 -16.15
N TYR A 423 24.04 -26.32 -16.44
CA TYR A 423 23.78 -25.79 -17.79
C TYR A 423 24.84 -24.77 -18.23
N GLY A 424 25.25 -23.86 -17.34
CA GLY A 424 26.31 -22.88 -17.63
C GLY A 424 27.66 -23.53 -17.95
N VAL A 425 28.07 -24.51 -17.15
CA VAL A 425 29.32 -25.27 -17.36
C VAL A 425 29.23 -26.10 -18.65
N GLY A 426 28.09 -26.77 -18.89
CA GLY A 426 27.85 -27.55 -20.10
C GLY A 426 27.93 -26.70 -21.37
N ALA A 427 27.33 -25.50 -21.35
CA ALA A 427 27.40 -24.55 -22.46
C ALA A 427 28.84 -24.08 -22.73
N GLY A 428 29.61 -23.79 -21.67
CA GLY A 428 31.03 -23.42 -21.79
C GLY A 428 31.89 -24.52 -22.42
N LEU A 429 31.71 -25.77 -21.98
CA LEU A 429 32.42 -26.94 -22.52
C LEU A 429 32.03 -27.21 -23.98
N ALA A 430 30.74 -27.08 -24.33
CA ALA A 430 30.28 -27.23 -25.71
C ALA A 430 30.89 -26.15 -26.62
N GLY A 431 30.93 -24.90 -26.16
CA GLY A 431 31.61 -23.81 -26.86
C GLY A 431 33.11 -24.08 -27.10
N GLY A 432 33.82 -24.55 -26.06
CA GLY A 432 35.22 -24.97 -26.18
C GLY A 432 35.43 -26.13 -27.17
N GLY A 433 34.51 -27.11 -27.18
CA GLY A 433 34.52 -28.21 -28.15
C GLY A 433 34.34 -27.74 -29.59
N VAL A 434 33.43 -26.80 -29.84
CA VAL A 434 33.22 -26.20 -31.17
C VAL A 434 34.46 -25.42 -31.62
N VAL A 435 35.08 -24.63 -30.75
CA VAL A 435 36.33 -23.92 -31.08
C VAL A 435 37.45 -24.91 -31.44
N SER A 436 37.64 -25.97 -30.63
CA SER A 436 38.61 -27.03 -30.91
C SER A 436 38.36 -27.72 -32.26
N TYR A 437 37.10 -27.98 -32.59
CA TYR A 437 36.70 -28.54 -33.88
C TYR A 437 37.06 -27.62 -35.05
N LEU A 438 36.74 -26.31 -34.95
CA LEU A 438 37.02 -25.33 -35.99
C LEU A 438 38.54 -25.15 -36.20
N LEU A 439 39.32 -25.11 -35.13
CA LEU A 439 40.79 -25.06 -35.21
C LEU A 439 41.34 -26.31 -35.90
N THR A 440 40.85 -27.49 -35.52
CA THR A 440 41.26 -28.76 -36.15
C THR A 440 40.88 -28.82 -37.63
N ARG A 441 39.69 -28.31 -37.99
CA ARG A 441 39.23 -28.21 -39.37
C ARG A 441 40.11 -27.26 -40.18
N SER A 442 40.50 -26.11 -39.61
CA SER A 442 41.39 -25.17 -40.29
C SER A 442 42.77 -25.77 -40.57
N GLU A 443 43.29 -26.62 -39.68
CA GLU A 443 44.54 -27.34 -39.91
C GLU A 443 44.40 -28.37 -41.05
N ARG A 444 43.24 -29.00 -41.22
CA ARG A 444 42.96 -29.91 -42.35
C ARG A 444 42.90 -29.16 -43.68
N GLU A 445 42.29 -27.97 -43.70
CA GLU A 445 42.13 -27.14 -44.90
C GLU A 445 43.45 -26.51 -45.38
N ARG A 446 44.45 -26.37 -44.50
CA ARG A 446 45.79 -25.87 -44.83
C ARG A 446 46.72 -26.91 -45.49
N ALA A 447 46.23 -28.13 -45.76
CA ALA A 447 47.05 -29.18 -46.35
C ALA A 447 47.35 -28.94 -47.85
N GLN A 448 48.63 -28.99 -48.23
CA GLN A 448 49.05 -28.91 -49.63
C GLN A 448 49.75 -30.20 -50.04
N ALA A 449 49.56 -30.61 -51.30
CA ALA A 449 50.13 -31.86 -51.84
C ALA A 449 51.69 -31.85 -51.89
N SER A 450 52.31 -30.68 -51.73
CA SER A 450 53.77 -30.48 -51.76
C SER A 450 54.43 -30.37 -50.38
N ASP A 451 53.70 -30.61 -49.29
CA ASP A 451 54.23 -30.48 -47.93
C ASP A 451 55.29 -31.54 -47.60
N ALA A 452 56.34 -31.15 -46.87
CA ALA A 452 57.37 -32.07 -46.41
C ALA A 452 56.82 -33.07 -45.38
N GLN A 453 57.28 -34.33 -45.42
CA GLN A 453 56.76 -35.41 -44.57
C GLN A 453 56.82 -35.12 -43.05
N ARG A 454 57.81 -34.33 -42.60
CA ARG A 454 57.93 -33.89 -41.20
C ARG A 454 56.82 -32.91 -40.78
N ASP A 455 56.41 -32.03 -41.69
CA ASP A 455 55.33 -31.07 -41.42
C ASP A 455 53.96 -31.75 -41.45
N VAL A 456 53.79 -32.74 -42.34
CA VAL A 456 52.61 -33.61 -42.39
C VAL A 456 52.46 -34.40 -41.09
N SER A 457 53.53 -35.00 -40.55
CA SER A 457 53.45 -35.77 -39.32
C SER A 457 53.14 -34.89 -38.10
N ALA A 458 53.77 -33.72 -37.99
CA ALA A 458 53.50 -32.75 -36.92
C ALA A 458 52.05 -32.21 -36.99
N ARG A 459 51.53 -31.96 -38.20
CA ARG A 459 50.15 -31.53 -38.40
C ARG A 459 49.15 -32.64 -38.07
N ASN A 460 49.42 -33.90 -38.45
CA ASN A 460 48.59 -35.04 -38.10
C ASN A 460 48.52 -35.25 -36.58
N GLN A 461 49.61 -35.03 -35.85
CA GLN A 461 49.60 -35.06 -34.38
C GLN A 461 48.71 -33.95 -33.78
N ARG A 462 48.78 -32.72 -34.33
CA ARG A 462 47.88 -31.63 -33.91
C ARG A 462 46.43 -31.96 -34.20
N ILE A 463 46.11 -32.46 -35.39
CA ILE A 463 44.76 -32.88 -35.77
C ILE A 463 44.24 -33.97 -34.85
N ASP A 464 45.05 -34.99 -34.56
CA ASP A 464 44.68 -36.08 -33.67
C ASP A 464 44.44 -35.60 -32.23
N SER A 465 45.31 -34.72 -31.71
CA SER A 465 45.11 -34.10 -30.39
C SER A 465 43.85 -33.23 -30.33
N GLY A 466 43.56 -32.47 -31.39
CA GLY A 466 42.37 -31.63 -31.50
C GLY A 466 41.08 -32.42 -31.65
N ASN A 467 41.10 -33.56 -32.36
CA ASN A 467 39.95 -34.47 -32.42
C ASN A 467 39.67 -35.08 -31.04
N ARG A 468 40.71 -35.54 -30.33
CA ARG A 468 40.58 -36.09 -28.96
C ARG A 468 40.02 -35.04 -27.99
N ALA A 469 40.52 -33.81 -28.05
CA ALA A 469 40.02 -32.70 -27.24
C ALA A 469 38.55 -32.36 -27.56
N THR A 470 38.19 -32.32 -28.84
CA THR A 470 36.82 -32.06 -29.29
C THR A 470 35.85 -33.11 -28.76
N ILE A 471 36.19 -34.39 -28.92
CA ILE A 471 35.37 -35.51 -28.44
C ILE A 471 35.21 -35.43 -26.91
N ALA A 472 36.30 -35.25 -26.18
CA ALA A 472 36.26 -35.17 -24.72
C ALA A 472 35.38 -34.00 -24.23
N LEU A 473 35.54 -32.81 -24.78
CA LEU A 473 34.78 -31.62 -24.37
C LEU A 473 33.28 -31.77 -24.65
N LEU A 474 32.91 -32.28 -25.83
CA LEU A 474 31.51 -32.48 -26.20
C LEU A 474 30.85 -33.61 -25.38
N SER A 475 31.58 -34.70 -25.11
CA SER A 475 31.08 -35.78 -24.26
C SER A 475 30.84 -35.34 -22.83
N VAL A 476 31.78 -34.57 -22.24
CA VAL A 476 31.61 -34.04 -20.87
C VAL A 476 30.48 -32.99 -20.84
N ALA A 477 30.38 -32.12 -21.85
CA ALA A 477 29.29 -31.17 -21.96
C ALA A 477 27.92 -31.86 -21.95
N GLY A 478 27.76 -32.92 -22.75
CA GLY A 478 26.53 -33.71 -22.80
C GLY A 478 26.19 -34.38 -21.46
N ALA A 479 27.18 -34.94 -20.77
CA ALA A 479 26.98 -35.56 -19.45
C ALA A 479 26.56 -34.52 -18.40
N VAL A 480 27.21 -33.35 -18.35
CA VAL A 480 26.90 -32.28 -17.40
C VAL A 480 25.50 -31.71 -17.65
N VAL A 481 25.11 -31.49 -18.91
CA VAL A 481 23.76 -31.05 -19.27
C VAL A 481 22.72 -32.10 -18.85
N ALA A 482 22.96 -33.39 -19.13
CA ALA A 482 22.06 -34.45 -18.71
C ALA A 482 21.89 -34.52 -17.18
N THR A 483 22.97 -34.33 -16.41
CA THR A 483 22.90 -34.22 -14.95
C THR A 483 22.09 -32.99 -14.51
N GLY A 484 22.29 -31.84 -15.15
CA GLY A 484 21.49 -30.63 -14.91
C GLY A 484 20.00 -30.85 -15.18
N THR A 485 19.64 -31.55 -16.27
CA THR A 485 18.26 -31.92 -16.60
C THR A 485 17.65 -32.85 -15.55
N VAL A 486 18.39 -33.88 -15.11
CA VAL A 486 17.94 -34.80 -14.05
C VAL A 486 17.70 -34.04 -12.75
N LEU A 487 18.61 -33.16 -12.35
CA LEU A 487 18.46 -32.34 -11.13
C LEU A 487 17.27 -31.36 -11.21
N LEU A 488 16.91 -30.90 -12.41
CA LEU A 488 15.80 -29.97 -12.62
C LEU A 488 14.43 -30.68 -12.65
N LEU A 489 14.39 -31.93 -13.10
CA LEU A 489 13.16 -32.72 -13.24
C LEU A 489 12.86 -33.64 -12.05
N TRP A 490 13.78 -33.80 -11.09
CA TRP A 490 13.59 -34.68 -9.93
C TRP A 490 12.69 -34.03 -8.86
N PRO A 491 11.60 -34.68 -8.40
CA PRO A 491 10.73 -34.13 -7.36
C PRO A 491 11.43 -34.05 -6.00
N GLU A 492 10.97 -33.15 -5.12
CA GLU A 492 11.64 -32.87 -3.85
C GLU A 492 11.72 -34.10 -2.94
N GLY A 493 12.94 -34.63 -2.79
CA GLY A 493 13.27 -35.86 -2.08
C GLY A 493 14.51 -36.48 -2.72
N GLY A 494 15.68 -36.28 -2.13
CA GLY A 494 16.96 -36.67 -2.74
C GLY A 494 17.01 -38.16 -3.12
N PRO A 495 17.58 -38.53 -4.28
CA PRO A 495 17.65 -39.92 -4.70
C PRO A 495 18.53 -40.73 -3.73
N SER A 496 18.06 -41.92 -3.36
CA SER A 496 18.91 -42.90 -2.69
C SER A 496 19.77 -43.60 -3.75
N VAL A 497 21.09 -43.41 -3.66
CA VAL A 497 22.05 -44.08 -4.53
C VAL A 497 22.60 -45.30 -3.80
N VAL A 498 22.29 -46.49 -4.33
CA VAL A 498 22.87 -47.74 -3.83
C VAL A 498 23.94 -48.19 -4.83
N LEU A 499 25.17 -48.28 -4.36
CA LEU A 499 26.30 -48.81 -5.11
C LEU A 499 26.40 -50.32 -4.87
N MET A 500 26.27 -51.11 -5.93
CA MET A 500 26.46 -52.56 -5.87
C MET A 500 27.75 -52.94 -6.61
N PRO A 501 28.73 -53.57 -5.93
CA PRO A 501 29.95 -54.01 -6.58
C PRO A 501 29.70 -55.27 -7.42
N GLY A 502 30.22 -55.28 -8.64
CA GLY A 502 30.23 -56.44 -9.53
C GLY A 502 31.63 -56.73 -10.10
N PRO A 503 31.89 -57.95 -10.60
CA PRO A 503 33.23 -58.43 -10.95
C PRO A 503 33.91 -57.70 -12.13
N HIS A 504 33.19 -56.84 -12.87
CA HIS A 504 33.73 -56.07 -14.00
C HIS A 504 33.42 -54.57 -13.94
N GLY A 505 33.00 -54.05 -12.78
CA GLY A 505 32.69 -52.64 -12.56
C GLY A 505 31.66 -52.41 -11.46
N ALA A 506 31.56 -51.17 -10.98
CA ALA A 506 30.51 -50.76 -10.03
C ALA A 506 29.26 -50.33 -10.80
N MET A 507 28.09 -50.85 -10.41
CA MET A 507 26.81 -50.43 -10.96
C MET A 507 26.12 -49.54 -9.92
N ALA A 508 25.70 -48.34 -10.34
CA ALA A 508 24.93 -47.41 -9.51
C ALA A 508 23.44 -47.57 -9.83
N ALA A 509 22.64 -47.95 -8.85
CA ALA A 509 21.19 -47.96 -8.96
C ALA A 509 20.62 -46.76 -8.18
N MET A 510 19.77 -45.96 -8.83
CA MET A 510 19.02 -44.88 -8.19
C MET A 510 17.60 -45.35 -7.89
N GLY A 511 17.24 -45.33 -6.60
CA GLY A 511 15.89 -45.62 -6.13
C GLY A 511 15.16 -44.35 -5.74
N GLY A 512 13.95 -44.18 -6.29
CA GLY A 512 12.98 -43.13 -5.94
C GLY A 512 11.57 -43.53 -6.36
N SER A 513 10.55 -43.06 -5.64
CA SER A 513 9.15 -43.15 -6.05
C SER A 513 8.81 -41.95 -6.93
N PHE A 514 8.33 -42.22 -8.15
CA PHE A 514 7.76 -41.20 -9.03
C PHE A 514 6.38 -40.77 -8.58
#